data_AF-A0A7M3YCW3-F1
#
_entry.id   AF-A0A7M3YCW3-F1
#
_cell.length_a   1.000
_cell.length_b   1.000
_cell.length_c   1.000
_cell.angle_alpha   90.00
_cell.angle_beta   90.00
_cell.angle_gamma   90.00
#
_symmetry.space_group_name_H-M   'P 1'
#
loop_
_entity.id
_entity.type
_entity.pdbx_description
1 polymer ?
#
loop_
_entity_poly.entity_id
_entity_poly.type
_entity_poly.pdbx_seq_one_letter_code
_entity_poly.pdbx_strand_id
1 'polypeptide(L)'
;MVATAPTVTAVNETTSGTITGTETWTGVMNLDGDLLVAGGAKLIINAGTTINVPADKNIQIQGSICAGDSSCGASQASTGSPIRFIWGSAAAPAPNQTGRCYVTGVWNPDMACGSGIYLAATIDQSLTRMNHVTLDGAYGIPVDIDGQGSIKYGAMIFDGASLSVTNPTFKDINTTNVLAFDGASPTLDGGTFVVGTDGQGYQGAAIQAYGAGAGLVVMQILNSAFTGEETDCGQQGGGRSAVYLQNSFVRMDTISITDNSYGAF
;
A
#
# COMPACT_ATOMS: atom_id res chain seq x y z
N MET A 1 20.46 -32.00 31.30
CA MET A 1 19.95 -30.63 31.06
C MET A 1 20.09 -30.37 29.57
N VAL A 2 19.00 -30.46 28.82
CA VAL A 2 19.00 -30.23 27.36
C VAL A 2 19.08 -28.72 27.17
N ALA A 3 20.22 -28.22 26.71
CA ALA A 3 20.34 -26.83 26.28
C ALA A 3 19.53 -26.69 24.99
N THR A 4 18.38 -26.02 25.08
CA THR A 4 17.67 -25.54 23.90
C THR A 4 18.55 -24.48 23.25
N ALA A 5 19.18 -24.83 22.13
CA ALA A 5 19.86 -23.84 21.31
C ALA A 5 18.86 -22.72 20.96
N PRO A 6 19.22 -21.44 21.07
CA PRO A 6 18.38 -20.38 20.56
C PRO A 6 18.11 -20.68 19.08
N THR A 7 16.85 -20.62 18.67
CA THR A 7 16.50 -20.61 17.25
C THR A 7 17.18 -19.39 16.65
N VAL A 8 18.30 -19.61 15.94
CA VAL A 8 18.91 -18.59 15.10
C VAL A 8 17.92 -18.34 13.98
N THR A 9 17.07 -17.31 14.12
CA THR A 9 16.41 -16.72 12.97
C THR A 9 17.51 -16.15 12.13
N ALA A 10 17.84 -16.82 11.02
CA ALA A 10 18.71 -16.22 10.01
C ALA A 10 18.08 -14.87 9.63
N VAL A 11 18.82 -13.80 9.86
CA VAL A 11 18.56 -12.47 9.31
C VAL A 11 18.94 -12.57 7.84
N ASN A 12 18.13 -13.29 7.07
CA ASN A 12 18.26 -13.37 5.63
C ASN A 12 17.46 -12.19 5.10
N GLU A 13 18.13 -11.09 4.79
CA GLU A 13 17.50 -9.86 4.33
C GLU A 13 17.41 -9.95 2.82
N THR A 14 16.38 -10.62 2.29
CA THR A 14 16.17 -10.63 0.84
C THR A 14 15.93 -9.19 0.37
N THR A 15 16.92 -8.59 -0.29
CA THR A 15 16.85 -7.20 -0.77
C THR A 15 16.21 -7.10 -2.16
N SER A 16 16.14 -8.21 -2.91
CA SER A 16 15.40 -8.33 -4.17
C SER A 16 15.09 -9.79 -4.48
N GLY A 17 14.04 -10.05 -5.25
CA GLY A 17 13.61 -11.40 -5.64
C GLY A 17 12.56 -11.96 -4.69
N THR A 18 12.66 -13.26 -4.38
CA THR A 18 11.56 -13.99 -3.73
C THR A 18 11.93 -14.48 -2.33
N ILE A 19 11.13 -14.09 -1.35
CA ILE A 19 11.11 -14.70 -0.01
C ILE A 19 10.29 -15.99 -0.09
N THR A 20 10.91 -17.12 0.20
CA THR A 20 10.29 -18.46 0.15
C THR A 20 10.04 -19.07 1.54
N GLY A 21 10.55 -18.44 2.60
CA GLY A 21 10.43 -18.89 3.99
C GLY A 21 9.90 -17.80 4.91
N THR A 22 10.18 -17.92 6.21
CA THR A 22 9.94 -16.83 7.17
C THR A 22 11.18 -15.95 7.27
N GLU A 23 11.03 -14.66 7.00
CA GLU A 23 12.06 -13.64 7.22
C GLU A 23 11.58 -12.60 8.22
N THR A 24 12.50 -12.06 9.02
CA THR A 24 12.22 -11.02 10.02
C THR A 24 13.12 -9.83 9.79
N TRP A 25 12.50 -8.67 9.58
CA TRP A 25 13.17 -7.40 9.34
C TRP A 25 13.13 -6.50 10.57
N THR A 26 14.24 -5.84 10.86
CA THR A 26 14.41 -4.90 11.97
C THR A 26 15.45 -3.83 11.63
N GLY A 27 15.27 -2.61 12.13
CA GLY A 27 16.25 -1.53 11.89
C GLY A 27 16.07 -0.89 10.51
N VAL A 28 17.11 -0.90 9.68
CA VAL A 28 17.07 -0.29 8.34
C VAL A 28 17.29 -1.36 7.29
N MET A 29 16.30 -1.54 6.41
CA MET A 29 16.34 -2.41 5.26
C MET A 29 16.52 -1.56 3.99
N ASN A 30 17.39 -1.98 3.08
CA ASN A 30 17.52 -1.35 1.77
C ASN A 30 17.23 -2.41 0.70
N LEU A 31 16.17 -2.21 -0.08
CA LEU A 31 15.87 -3.09 -1.20
C LEU A 31 16.69 -2.68 -2.43
N ASP A 32 17.08 -3.67 -3.21
CA ASP A 32 17.78 -3.50 -4.49
C ASP A 32 16.84 -3.67 -5.69
N GLY A 33 15.61 -4.15 -5.47
CA GLY A 33 14.68 -4.47 -6.53
C GLY A 33 13.28 -4.84 -6.05
N ASP A 34 12.49 -5.44 -6.95
CA ASP A 34 11.17 -5.96 -6.63
C ASP A 34 11.30 -7.10 -5.63
N LEU A 35 10.31 -7.21 -4.73
CA LEU A 35 10.23 -8.28 -3.75
C LEU A 35 8.92 -9.05 -3.90
N LEU A 36 8.99 -10.37 -3.83
CA LEU A 36 7.84 -11.25 -3.74
C LEU A 36 7.90 -12.08 -2.45
N VAL A 37 6.89 -11.97 -1.60
CA VAL A 37 6.64 -12.95 -0.53
C VAL A 37 5.78 -14.06 -1.11
N ALA A 38 6.39 -15.20 -1.42
CA ALA A 38 5.71 -16.31 -2.08
C ALA A 38 4.58 -16.91 -1.21
N GLY A 39 3.64 -17.62 -1.84
CA GLY A 39 2.63 -18.38 -1.12
C GLY A 39 3.24 -19.33 -0.09
N GLY A 40 2.74 -19.32 1.13
CA GLY A 40 3.29 -20.09 2.26
C GLY A 40 4.52 -19.47 2.95
N ALA A 41 5.13 -18.43 2.36
CA ALA A 41 6.19 -17.64 3.01
C ALA A 41 5.59 -16.58 3.94
N LYS A 42 6.43 -16.03 4.83
CA LYS A 42 6.01 -15.00 5.79
C LYS A 42 7.08 -13.93 5.98
N LEU A 43 6.70 -12.67 5.75
CA LEU A 43 7.52 -11.52 6.08
C LEU A 43 7.08 -10.92 7.42
N ILE A 44 7.96 -10.87 8.40
CA ILE A 44 7.74 -10.22 9.70
C ILE A 44 8.53 -8.92 9.71
N ILE A 45 7.89 -7.80 10.03
CA ILE A 45 8.54 -6.49 10.13
C ILE A 45 8.27 -5.93 11.53
N ASN A 46 9.35 -5.76 12.28
CA ASN A 46 9.28 -5.26 13.64
C ASN A 46 9.06 -3.74 13.67
N ALA A 47 8.42 -3.26 14.74
CA ALA A 47 8.23 -1.84 15.03
C ALA A 47 9.53 -1.04 14.90
N GLY A 48 9.42 0.19 14.39
CA GLY A 48 10.55 1.09 14.18
C GLY A 48 11.43 0.77 12.97
N THR A 49 11.09 -0.24 12.17
CA THR A 49 11.85 -0.58 10.95
C THR A 49 11.61 0.44 9.84
N THR A 50 12.67 0.88 9.18
CA THR A 50 12.63 1.66 7.94
C THR A 50 13.06 0.78 6.78
N ILE A 51 12.27 0.75 5.72
CA ILE A 51 12.51 0.01 4.49
C ILE A 51 12.64 1.04 3.37
N ASN A 52 13.86 1.20 2.87
CA ASN A 52 14.13 2.04 1.71
C ASN A 52 13.94 1.20 0.45
N VAL A 53 13.03 1.63 -0.41
CA VAL A 53 12.68 0.95 -1.66
C VAL A 53 13.11 1.84 -2.82
N PRO A 54 13.80 1.33 -3.84
CA PRO A 54 14.10 2.13 -5.02
C PRO A 54 12.81 2.62 -5.70
N ALA A 55 12.89 3.78 -6.36
CA ALA A 55 11.82 4.22 -7.26
C ALA A 55 11.47 3.10 -8.24
N ASP A 56 10.21 2.99 -8.61
CA ASP A 56 9.66 2.00 -9.56
C ASP A 56 9.54 0.57 -9.05
N LYS A 57 10.02 0.24 -7.85
CA LYS A 57 9.98 -1.14 -7.31
C LYS A 57 8.76 -1.38 -6.41
N ASN A 58 8.27 -2.62 -6.41
CA ASN A 58 7.16 -3.01 -5.55
C ASN A 58 7.47 -4.21 -4.67
N ILE A 59 6.64 -4.34 -3.65
CA ILE A 59 6.60 -5.49 -2.75
C ILE A 59 5.27 -6.21 -2.99
N GLN A 60 5.34 -7.44 -3.49
CA GLN A 60 4.17 -8.28 -3.73
C GLN A 60 4.05 -9.32 -2.63
N ILE A 61 2.86 -9.43 -2.05
CA ILE A 61 2.56 -10.36 -0.97
C ILE A 61 1.55 -11.38 -1.48
N GLN A 62 2.04 -12.59 -1.76
CA GLN A 62 1.20 -13.77 -2.04
C GLN A 62 1.10 -14.69 -0.82
N GLY A 63 2.10 -14.67 0.06
CA GLY A 63 2.11 -15.35 1.36
C GLY A 63 1.55 -14.47 2.48
N SER A 64 2.30 -14.30 3.56
CA SER A 64 1.87 -13.50 4.72
C SER A 64 2.78 -12.31 4.99
N ILE A 65 2.21 -11.21 5.47
CA ILE A 65 2.98 -10.08 6.01
C ILE A 65 2.47 -9.68 7.40
N CYS A 66 3.35 -9.73 8.38
CA CYS A 66 3.09 -9.28 9.73
C CYS A 66 3.93 -8.06 10.04
N ALA A 67 3.35 -6.87 9.97
CA ALA A 67 4.05 -5.60 10.16
C ALA A 67 3.50 -4.89 11.41
N GLY A 68 4.31 -4.85 12.47
CA GLY A 68 4.02 -4.01 13.63
C GLY A 68 2.91 -4.53 14.55
N ASP A 69 2.49 -5.79 14.41
CA ASP A 69 1.40 -6.37 15.19
C ASP A 69 1.83 -7.66 15.89
N SER A 70 1.73 -7.66 17.23
CA SER A 70 2.12 -8.79 18.07
C SER A 70 1.24 -10.03 17.91
N SER A 71 -0.01 -9.87 17.45
CA SER A 71 -0.92 -11.00 17.22
C SER A 71 -0.50 -11.90 16.06
N CYS A 72 0.27 -11.36 15.10
CA CYS A 72 0.80 -12.14 13.99
C CYS A 72 2.31 -12.43 14.11
N GLY A 73 2.97 -11.98 15.20
CA GLY A 73 4.37 -12.31 15.52
C GLY A 73 5.42 -11.21 15.30
N ALA A 74 5.04 -10.00 14.90
CA ALA A 74 5.93 -8.84 14.88
C ALA A 74 5.98 -8.16 16.25
N SER A 75 6.97 -7.31 16.51
CA SER A 75 6.88 -6.40 17.66
C SER A 75 5.80 -5.33 17.45
N GLN A 76 5.14 -4.91 18.53
CA GLN A 76 4.02 -3.97 18.48
C GLN A 76 4.50 -2.56 18.09
N ALA A 77 4.01 -2.06 16.95
CA ALA A 77 4.27 -0.71 16.47
C ALA A 77 3.30 0.31 17.11
N SER A 78 3.74 1.57 17.09
CA SER A 78 3.03 2.71 17.67
C SER A 78 3.38 3.98 16.90
N THR A 79 2.73 5.11 17.21
CA THR A 79 3.12 6.42 16.68
C THR A 79 4.58 6.79 16.96
N GLY A 80 5.16 6.31 18.07
CA GLY A 80 6.56 6.55 18.42
C GLY A 80 7.55 5.61 17.72
N SER A 81 7.06 4.50 17.15
CA SER A 81 7.87 3.45 16.52
C SER A 81 7.18 2.87 15.27
N PRO A 82 6.74 3.71 14.31
CA PRO A 82 6.05 3.20 13.13
C PRO A 82 7.03 2.49 12.21
N ILE A 83 6.48 1.61 11.38
CA ILE A 83 7.20 0.99 10.27
C ILE A 83 7.10 1.93 9.08
N ARG A 84 8.19 2.16 8.35
CA ARG A 84 8.23 3.11 7.23
C ARG A 84 8.70 2.42 5.97
N PHE A 85 7.86 2.41 4.94
CA PHE A 85 8.25 2.11 3.57
C PHE A 85 8.46 3.44 2.85
N ILE A 86 9.69 3.68 2.42
CA ILE A 86 10.09 4.95 1.79
C ILE A 86 10.56 4.62 0.37
N TRP A 87 9.81 5.07 -0.63
CA TRP A 87 10.22 4.97 -2.02
C TRP A 87 11.14 6.14 -2.35
N GLY A 88 12.32 5.82 -2.89
CA GLY A 88 13.25 6.82 -3.37
C GLY A 88 12.68 7.57 -4.57
N SER A 89 13.14 8.81 -4.78
CA SER A 89 12.86 9.53 -6.01
C SER A 89 13.53 8.86 -7.20
N ALA A 90 12.85 8.85 -8.34
CA ALA A 90 13.46 8.37 -9.58
C ALA A 90 14.66 9.23 -9.98
N ALA A 91 15.68 8.59 -10.56
CA ALA A 91 16.79 9.32 -11.18
C ALA A 91 16.24 10.18 -12.33
N ALA A 92 16.86 11.35 -12.56
CA ALA A 92 16.50 12.21 -13.68
C ALA A 92 16.55 11.39 -14.99
N PRO A 93 15.46 11.35 -15.77
CA PRO A 93 15.42 10.52 -16.97
C PRO A 93 16.46 11.00 -17.97
N ALA A 94 17.22 10.09 -18.55
CA ALA A 94 17.98 10.40 -19.76
C ALA A 94 17.01 10.78 -20.90
N PRO A 95 17.44 11.52 -21.94
CA PRO A 95 16.58 11.86 -23.06
C PRO A 95 15.90 10.63 -23.65
N ASN A 96 14.56 10.66 -23.76
CA ASN A 96 13.70 9.57 -24.25
C ASN A 96 13.64 8.30 -23.36
N GLN A 97 14.13 8.36 -22.13
CA GLN A 97 13.94 7.27 -21.17
C GLN A 97 12.52 7.34 -20.61
N THR A 98 11.86 6.18 -20.54
CA THR A 98 10.53 6.01 -19.92
C THR A 98 10.61 4.98 -18.81
N GLY A 99 9.75 5.11 -17.81
CA GLY A 99 9.67 4.18 -16.69
C GLY A 99 9.09 2.83 -17.06
N ARG A 100 9.13 1.88 -16.11
CA ARG A 100 8.67 0.49 -16.32
C ARG A 100 7.20 0.36 -16.70
N CYS A 101 6.39 1.37 -16.40
CA CYS A 101 4.96 1.41 -16.71
C CYS A 101 4.65 1.92 -18.11
N TYR A 102 5.65 2.16 -18.98
CA TYR A 102 5.41 2.57 -20.35
C TYR A 102 5.45 1.35 -21.29
N VAL A 103 4.36 0.58 -21.27
CA VAL A 103 4.20 -0.68 -22.00
C VAL A 103 2.82 -0.73 -22.67
N THR A 104 2.60 -1.62 -23.65
CA THR A 104 1.28 -1.73 -24.28
C THR A 104 0.18 -1.97 -23.25
N GLY A 105 -0.80 -1.07 -23.16
CA GLY A 105 -1.91 -1.13 -22.20
C GLY A 105 -1.74 -0.23 -20.98
N VAL A 106 -0.50 0.13 -20.62
CA VAL A 106 -0.20 1.10 -19.56
C VAL A 106 0.74 2.15 -20.16
N TRP A 107 0.25 3.37 -20.39
CA TRP A 107 1.01 4.40 -21.13
C TRP A 107 1.56 5.48 -20.21
N ASN A 108 2.12 5.09 -19.07
CA ASN A 108 2.67 6.04 -18.09
C ASN A 108 4.20 6.10 -18.21
N PRO A 109 4.77 7.21 -18.70
CA PRO A 109 6.21 7.35 -18.90
C PRO A 109 6.99 7.62 -17.62
N ASP A 110 6.30 7.86 -16.48
CA ASP A 110 6.94 8.25 -15.23
C ASP A 110 7.91 7.17 -14.72
N MET A 111 9.11 7.61 -14.36
CA MET A 111 10.19 6.75 -13.89
C MET A 111 9.95 6.16 -12.51
N ALA A 112 9.04 6.71 -11.70
CA ALA A 112 8.69 6.16 -10.39
C ALA A 112 7.49 5.19 -10.46
N CYS A 113 6.80 5.11 -11.60
CA CYS A 113 5.63 4.28 -11.73
C CYS A 113 5.92 2.79 -11.48
N GLY A 114 5.00 2.10 -10.78
CA GLY A 114 5.18 0.71 -10.35
C GLY A 114 5.60 0.57 -8.89
N SER A 115 5.68 1.69 -8.17
CA SER A 115 6.02 1.76 -6.75
C SER A 115 4.81 1.45 -5.87
N GLY A 116 4.95 0.54 -4.91
CA GLY A 116 3.90 0.27 -3.91
C GLY A 116 3.95 -1.14 -3.33
N ILE A 117 2.88 -1.50 -2.61
CA ILE A 117 2.66 -2.82 -2.03
C ILE A 117 1.42 -3.44 -2.68
N TYR A 118 1.54 -4.67 -3.16
CA TYR A 118 0.46 -5.45 -3.74
C TYR A 118 0.12 -6.63 -2.82
N LEU A 119 -1.12 -6.70 -2.35
CA LEU A 119 -1.64 -7.79 -1.52
C LEU A 119 -2.58 -8.65 -2.35
N ALA A 120 -2.16 -9.88 -2.66
CA ALA A 120 -2.92 -10.81 -3.49
C ALA A 120 -4.00 -11.54 -2.68
N ALA A 121 -5.00 -12.09 -3.37
CA ALA A 121 -6.09 -12.84 -2.74
C ALA A 121 -5.62 -14.11 -2.00
N THR A 122 -4.40 -14.59 -2.29
CA THR A 122 -3.81 -15.80 -1.70
C THR A 122 -3.22 -15.58 -0.31
N ILE A 123 -3.24 -14.35 0.22
CA ILE A 123 -2.66 -14.06 1.53
C ILE A 123 -3.30 -14.92 2.63
N ASP A 124 -2.48 -15.34 3.60
CA ASP A 124 -3.03 -15.93 4.83
C ASP A 124 -3.50 -14.80 5.76
N GLN A 125 -4.81 -14.58 5.80
CA GLN A 125 -5.45 -13.53 6.59
C GLN A 125 -5.21 -13.70 8.10
N SER A 126 -4.96 -14.92 8.58
CA SER A 126 -4.72 -15.19 10.00
C SER A 126 -3.32 -14.75 10.45
N LEU A 127 -2.38 -14.70 9.50
CA LEU A 127 -0.98 -14.34 9.74
C LEU A 127 -0.62 -12.95 9.19
N THR A 128 -1.60 -12.27 8.58
CA THR A 128 -1.38 -11.00 7.89
C THR A 128 -2.08 -9.85 8.60
N ARG A 129 -1.28 -8.92 9.15
CA ARG A 129 -1.74 -7.66 9.74
C ARG A 129 -0.71 -6.56 9.54
N MET A 130 -1.19 -5.32 9.46
CA MET A 130 -0.33 -4.15 9.43
C MET A 130 -0.79 -3.12 10.47
N ASN A 131 0.14 -2.59 11.23
CA ASN A 131 -0.15 -1.64 12.30
C ASN A 131 0.92 -0.54 12.33
N HIS A 132 0.49 0.73 12.29
CA HIS A 132 1.36 1.91 12.21
C HIS A 132 2.39 1.81 11.06
N VAL A 133 1.94 1.38 9.89
CA VAL A 133 2.73 1.38 8.65
C VAL A 133 2.60 2.72 7.95
N THR A 134 3.73 3.30 7.57
CA THR A 134 3.82 4.51 6.74
C THR A 134 4.26 4.13 5.34
N LEU A 135 3.54 4.58 4.32
CA LEU A 135 3.98 4.54 2.93
C LEU A 135 4.28 5.98 2.49
N ASP A 136 5.50 6.20 2.03
CA ASP A 136 6.06 7.52 1.73
C ASP A 136 6.67 7.51 0.32
N GLY A 137 6.22 8.40 -0.57
CA GLY A 137 6.76 8.57 -1.92
C GLY A 137 6.36 7.49 -2.94
N ALA A 138 5.39 6.63 -2.62
CA ALA A 138 4.96 5.57 -3.52
C ALA A 138 4.14 6.13 -4.70
N TYR A 139 4.68 6.06 -5.93
CA TYR A 139 3.94 6.51 -7.11
C TYR A 139 2.63 5.74 -7.35
N GLY A 140 2.61 4.43 -7.14
CA GLY A 140 1.48 3.54 -7.42
C GLY A 140 1.78 2.46 -8.46
N ILE A 141 1.30 1.25 -8.20
CA ILE A 141 1.37 0.11 -9.14
C ILE A 141 0.15 0.18 -10.08
N PRO A 142 0.34 0.10 -11.41
CA PRO A 142 -0.78 0.03 -12.35
C PRO A 142 -1.53 -1.30 -12.22
N VAL A 143 -2.86 -1.24 -12.13
CA VAL A 143 -3.75 -2.39 -12.10
C VAL A 143 -4.91 -2.15 -13.07
N ASP A 144 -5.21 -3.14 -13.89
CA ASP A 144 -6.43 -3.19 -14.70
C ASP A 144 -7.58 -3.73 -13.85
N ILE A 145 -8.51 -2.86 -13.47
CA ILE A 145 -9.56 -3.17 -12.47
C ILE A 145 -10.75 -3.94 -13.05
N ASP A 146 -10.87 -4.02 -14.38
CA ASP A 146 -11.99 -4.68 -15.05
C ASP A 146 -11.56 -5.64 -16.17
N GLY A 147 -10.25 -5.75 -16.44
CA GLY A 147 -9.70 -6.55 -17.52
C GLY A 147 -10.04 -6.01 -18.92
N GLN A 148 -10.54 -4.78 -19.00
CA GLN A 148 -10.93 -4.09 -20.23
C GLN A 148 -10.06 -2.85 -20.49
N GLY A 149 -8.96 -2.68 -19.74
CA GLY A 149 -8.02 -1.59 -19.88
C GLY A 149 -8.29 -0.40 -18.96
N SER A 150 -9.14 -0.54 -17.93
CA SER A 150 -9.35 0.51 -16.94
C SER A 150 -8.22 0.53 -15.91
N ILE A 151 -7.10 1.17 -16.27
CA ILE A 151 -5.91 1.23 -15.43
C ILE A 151 -6.09 2.23 -14.27
N LYS A 152 -5.79 1.77 -13.05
CA LYS A 152 -5.66 2.58 -11.83
C LYS A 152 -4.30 2.37 -11.21
N TYR A 153 -3.84 3.34 -10.42
CA TYR A 153 -2.54 3.31 -9.75
C TYR A 153 -2.77 3.35 -8.25
N GLY A 154 -2.22 2.37 -7.51
CA GLY A 154 -2.37 2.27 -6.06
C GLY A 154 -1.04 2.03 -5.32
N ALA A 155 -0.81 2.75 -4.23
CA ALA A 155 0.34 2.60 -3.36
C ALA A 155 0.22 1.37 -2.45
N MET A 156 -0.98 1.08 -1.93
CA MET A 156 -1.32 -0.15 -1.24
C MET A 156 -2.54 -0.79 -1.92
N ILE A 157 -2.35 -1.94 -2.56
CA ILE A 157 -3.38 -2.60 -3.35
C ILE A 157 -3.87 -3.84 -2.64
N PHE A 158 -5.19 -4.01 -2.62
CA PHE A 158 -5.89 -5.21 -2.17
C PHE A 158 -6.63 -5.82 -3.36
N ASP A 159 -6.06 -6.88 -3.90
CA ASP A 159 -6.65 -7.70 -4.97
C ASP A 159 -7.32 -8.91 -4.34
N GLY A 160 -8.63 -8.85 -4.10
CA GLY A 160 -9.37 -9.87 -3.34
C GLY A 160 -8.90 -10.08 -1.88
N ALA A 161 -7.85 -9.37 -1.45
CA ALA A 161 -7.22 -9.51 -0.16
C ALA A 161 -8.03 -8.83 0.95
N SER A 162 -8.04 -9.44 2.14
CA SER A 162 -8.74 -8.91 3.31
C SER A 162 -7.86 -9.06 4.55
N LEU A 163 -7.48 -7.93 5.15
CA LEU A 163 -6.75 -7.86 6.41
C LEU A 163 -7.11 -6.57 7.17
N SER A 164 -6.66 -6.50 8.42
CA SER A 164 -6.71 -5.27 9.20
C SER A 164 -5.44 -4.46 8.99
N VAL A 165 -5.62 -3.19 8.63
CA VAL A 165 -4.57 -2.17 8.59
C VAL A 165 -4.95 -1.07 9.58
N THR A 166 -4.21 -0.99 10.69
CA THR A 166 -4.52 -0.08 11.79
C THR A 166 -3.51 1.07 11.81
N ASN A 167 -4.03 2.31 11.91
CA ASN A 167 -3.26 3.56 11.87
C ASN A 167 -2.25 3.66 10.71
N PRO A 168 -2.64 3.35 9.44
CA PRO A 168 -1.74 3.59 8.31
C PRO A 168 -1.49 5.08 8.12
N THR A 169 -0.32 5.44 7.59
CA THR A 169 -0.01 6.82 7.20
C THR A 169 0.47 6.83 5.76
N PHE A 170 -0.11 7.68 4.94
CA PHE A 170 0.30 7.89 3.57
C PHE A 170 0.84 9.30 3.41
N LYS A 171 1.97 9.45 2.72
CA LYS A 171 2.64 10.74 2.48
C LYS A 171 3.22 10.77 1.09
N ASP A 172 3.21 11.97 0.50
CA ASP A 172 3.85 12.23 -0.80
C ASP A 172 3.42 11.20 -1.86
N ILE A 173 2.10 10.98 -1.95
CA ILE A 173 1.47 10.08 -2.93
C ILE A 173 0.45 10.89 -3.73
N ASN A 174 0.64 10.99 -5.05
CA ASN A 174 -0.34 11.66 -5.92
C ASN A 174 -1.52 10.79 -6.32
N THR A 175 -1.27 9.49 -6.46
CA THR A 175 -2.23 8.56 -7.04
C THR A 175 -3.21 8.09 -5.96
N THR A 176 -3.45 6.79 -5.85
CA THR A 176 -4.35 6.22 -4.85
C THR A 176 -3.51 5.69 -3.70
N ASN A 177 -3.84 6.05 -2.46
CA ASN A 177 -3.20 5.48 -1.29
C ASN A 177 -3.60 4.01 -1.14
N VAL A 178 -4.91 3.75 -1.18
CA VAL A 178 -5.47 2.39 -1.11
C VAL A 178 -6.39 2.11 -2.29
N LEU A 179 -6.05 1.08 -3.06
CA LEU A 179 -6.89 0.55 -4.13
C LEU A 179 -7.40 -0.84 -3.72
N ALA A 180 -8.71 -1.01 -3.60
CA ALA A 180 -9.34 -2.28 -3.26
C ALA A 180 -10.24 -2.76 -4.40
N PHE A 181 -10.08 -3.99 -4.85
CA PHE A 181 -10.91 -4.54 -5.92
C PHE A 181 -11.09 -6.08 -5.82
N ASP A 182 -11.87 -6.66 -6.72
CA ASP A 182 -12.12 -8.10 -6.81
C ASP A 182 -12.62 -8.75 -5.50
N GLY A 183 -13.56 -8.08 -4.84
CA GLY A 183 -14.15 -8.55 -3.59
C GLY A 183 -13.29 -8.31 -2.35
N ALA A 184 -12.16 -7.60 -2.48
CA ALA A 184 -11.33 -7.22 -1.33
C ALA A 184 -12.15 -6.53 -0.24
N SER A 185 -11.91 -6.90 1.02
CA SER A 185 -12.64 -6.36 2.18
C SER A 185 -11.71 -5.98 3.33
N PRO A 186 -10.71 -5.12 3.09
CA PRO A 186 -9.83 -4.68 4.16
C PRO A 186 -10.58 -3.86 5.21
N THR A 187 -10.10 -3.93 6.44
CA THR A 187 -10.49 -2.99 7.50
C THR A 187 -9.36 -1.99 7.68
N LEU A 188 -9.61 -0.76 7.29
CA LEU A 188 -8.75 0.40 7.54
C LEU A 188 -9.30 1.09 8.79
N ASP A 189 -8.55 1.04 9.89
CA ASP A 189 -8.99 1.61 11.17
C ASP A 189 -7.96 2.62 11.68
N GLY A 190 -8.37 3.87 11.80
CA GLY A 190 -7.49 4.99 12.05
C GLY A 190 -6.81 5.49 10.77
N GLY A 191 -5.69 6.19 10.98
CA GLY A 191 -4.75 6.54 9.93
C GLY A 191 -4.99 7.88 9.25
N THR A 192 -4.01 8.26 8.43
CA THR A 192 -3.96 9.53 7.70
C THR A 192 -3.68 9.26 6.24
N PHE A 193 -4.54 9.82 5.38
CA PHE A 193 -4.54 9.61 3.95
C PHE A 193 -4.36 10.96 3.24
N VAL A 194 -3.46 11.01 2.27
CA VAL A 194 -3.30 12.17 1.38
C VAL A 194 -4.14 12.05 0.12
N VAL A 195 -4.70 13.16 -0.35
CA VAL A 195 -5.40 13.25 -1.64
C VAL A 195 -4.55 14.08 -2.60
N GLY A 196 -3.72 13.40 -3.41
CA GLY A 196 -3.04 14.02 -4.55
C GLY A 196 -2.09 15.17 -4.19
N THR A 197 -1.01 14.93 -3.44
CA THR A 197 -0.19 16.01 -2.84
C THR A 197 1.28 16.08 -3.27
N ASP A 198 1.77 15.24 -4.18
CA ASP A 198 3.20 15.21 -4.53
C ASP A 198 3.56 16.00 -5.81
N GLY A 199 2.55 16.52 -6.52
CA GLY A 199 2.73 17.29 -7.77
C GLY A 199 3.11 16.47 -9.02
N GLN A 200 3.11 15.14 -8.99
CA GLN A 200 3.56 14.28 -10.09
C GLN A 200 2.43 13.68 -10.94
N GLY A 201 2.33 14.06 -12.22
CA GLY A 201 1.62 13.24 -13.22
C GLY A 201 0.17 12.82 -12.87
N TYR A 202 -0.08 11.51 -12.82
CA TYR A 202 -1.39 10.90 -12.59
C TYR A 202 -1.88 11.13 -11.18
N GLN A 203 -3.19 11.30 -11.04
CA GLN A 203 -3.79 11.65 -9.76
C GLN A 203 -4.99 10.76 -9.45
N GLY A 204 -5.18 10.44 -8.18
CA GLY A 204 -6.25 9.57 -7.69
C GLY A 204 -7.01 10.15 -6.50
N ALA A 205 -8.14 9.53 -6.17
CA ALA A 205 -8.71 9.66 -4.82
C ALA A 205 -7.78 8.97 -3.82
N ALA A 206 -7.78 9.37 -2.56
CA ALA A 206 -6.97 8.69 -1.55
C ALA A 206 -7.35 7.20 -1.42
N ILE A 207 -8.65 6.90 -1.45
CA ILE A 207 -9.14 5.52 -1.48
C ILE A 207 -10.01 5.32 -2.72
N GLN A 208 -9.73 4.27 -3.47
CA GLN A 208 -10.59 3.81 -4.55
C GLN A 208 -11.00 2.35 -4.33
N ALA A 209 -12.28 2.05 -4.51
CA ALA A 209 -12.81 0.71 -4.39
C ALA A 209 -13.66 0.32 -5.61
N TYR A 210 -13.39 -0.84 -6.20
CA TYR A 210 -14.08 -1.36 -7.39
C TYR A 210 -14.51 -2.80 -7.16
N GLY A 211 -15.80 -3.05 -6.96
CA GLY A 211 -16.26 -4.40 -6.60
C GLY A 211 -15.74 -4.89 -5.24
N ALA A 212 -15.39 -3.98 -4.32
CA ALA A 212 -14.88 -4.33 -3.00
C ALA A 212 -16.01 -4.79 -2.07
N GLY A 213 -15.73 -5.79 -1.23
CA GLY A 213 -16.72 -6.45 -0.39
C GLY A 213 -17.74 -7.28 -1.19
N ALA A 214 -18.42 -8.17 -0.48
CA ALA A 214 -19.50 -8.98 -1.03
C ALA A 214 -20.52 -9.36 0.05
N GLY A 215 -21.76 -8.91 -0.10
CA GLY A 215 -22.88 -9.30 0.77
C GLY A 215 -22.66 -8.91 2.24
N LEU A 216 -22.38 -9.90 3.10
CA LEU A 216 -22.19 -9.71 4.55
C LEU A 216 -20.76 -9.29 4.93
N VAL A 217 -19.79 -9.42 4.01
CA VAL A 217 -18.41 -9.01 4.24
C VAL A 217 -18.18 -7.70 3.49
N VAL A 218 -17.87 -6.64 4.22
CA VAL A 218 -17.74 -5.28 3.67
C VAL A 218 -16.35 -4.73 3.94
N MET A 219 -15.83 -3.93 3.01
CA MET A 219 -14.68 -3.08 3.30
C MET A 219 -15.06 -2.09 4.41
N GLN A 220 -14.12 -1.79 5.32
CA GLN A 220 -14.35 -0.85 6.41
C GLN A 220 -13.33 0.28 6.38
N ILE A 221 -13.80 1.52 6.48
CA ILE A 221 -12.99 2.72 6.64
C ILE A 221 -13.46 3.41 7.92
N LEU A 222 -12.67 3.29 8.97
CA LEU A 222 -13.03 3.69 10.33
C LEU A 222 -12.02 4.70 10.85
N ASN A 223 -12.46 5.73 11.57
CA ASN A 223 -11.60 6.66 12.32
C ASN A 223 -10.50 7.34 11.47
N SER A 224 -10.72 7.50 10.17
CA SER A 224 -9.69 7.93 9.22
C SER A 224 -9.73 9.45 8.98
N ALA A 225 -8.54 10.04 8.81
CA ALA A 225 -8.37 11.43 8.42
C ALA A 225 -7.83 11.54 6.98
N PHE A 226 -8.46 12.40 6.19
CA PHE A 226 -8.07 12.71 4.81
C PHE A 226 -7.61 14.16 4.72
N THR A 227 -6.41 14.35 4.23
CA THR A 227 -5.76 15.64 4.01
C THR A 227 -5.36 15.77 2.55
N GLY A 228 -5.19 16.97 2.03
CA GLY A 228 -4.90 17.18 0.61
C GLY A 228 -4.59 18.63 0.30
N GLU A 229 -4.57 18.97 -0.99
CA GLU A 229 -4.56 20.36 -1.43
C GLU A 229 -5.98 20.82 -1.78
N GLU A 230 -6.36 21.99 -1.27
CA GLU A 230 -7.61 22.66 -1.65
C GLU A 230 -7.57 23.06 -3.13
N THR A 231 -8.39 22.38 -3.92
CA THR A 231 -8.55 22.60 -5.36
C THR A 231 -10.00 22.98 -5.66
N ASP A 232 -10.25 23.64 -6.78
CA ASP A 232 -11.59 24.17 -7.08
C ASP A 232 -12.58 23.01 -7.40
N CYS A 233 -13.81 23.13 -6.92
CA CYS A 233 -14.90 22.14 -6.99
C CYS A 233 -15.53 22.01 -8.39
N GLY A 234 -14.82 22.45 -9.44
CA GLY A 234 -15.25 22.33 -10.84
C GLY A 234 -14.48 21.26 -11.60
N GLN A 235 -15.05 20.73 -12.69
CA GLN A 235 -14.35 19.81 -13.58
C GLN A 235 -13.04 20.38 -14.18
N GLN A 236 -12.89 21.71 -14.18
CA GLN A 236 -11.66 22.41 -14.58
C GLN A 236 -10.76 22.79 -13.38
N GLY A 237 -11.27 22.68 -12.16
CA GLY A 237 -10.65 23.13 -10.92
C GLY A 237 -9.69 22.14 -10.27
N GLY A 238 -9.65 20.91 -10.79
CA GLY A 238 -8.76 19.86 -10.30
C GLY A 238 -9.26 19.17 -9.01
N GLY A 239 -10.47 19.50 -8.53
CA GLY A 239 -11.06 18.87 -7.37
C GLY A 239 -11.15 17.35 -7.49
N ARG A 240 -10.92 16.66 -6.37
CA ARG A 240 -10.90 15.18 -6.29
C ARG A 240 -11.80 14.70 -5.19
N SER A 241 -12.38 13.52 -5.32
CA SER A 241 -12.97 12.82 -4.17
C SER A 241 -11.85 12.29 -3.28
N ALA A 242 -12.02 12.37 -1.96
CA ALA A 242 -11.17 11.67 -1.00
C ALA A 242 -11.38 10.15 -1.07
N VAL A 243 -12.62 9.72 -1.28
CA VAL A 243 -13.00 8.31 -1.46
C VAL A 243 -13.85 8.17 -2.72
N TYR A 244 -13.55 7.19 -3.56
CA TYR A 244 -14.32 6.84 -4.75
C TYR A 244 -14.72 5.37 -4.72
N LEU A 245 -16.01 5.09 -4.83
CA LEU A 245 -16.57 3.74 -4.71
C LEU A 245 -17.37 3.39 -5.97
N GLN A 246 -17.10 2.22 -6.54
CA GLN A 246 -17.87 1.65 -7.65
C GLN A 246 -18.23 0.20 -7.35
N ASN A 247 -19.52 -0.13 -7.45
CA ASN A 247 -20.04 -1.49 -7.25
C ASN A 247 -19.55 -2.17 -5.94
N SER A 248 -19.36 -1.39 -4.87
CA SER A 248 -18.69 -1.85 -3.65
C SER A 248 -19.60 -1.77 -2.42
N PHE A 249 -19.40 -2.71 -1.48
CA PHE A 249 -20.02 -2.69 -0.16
C PHE A 249 -19.02 -2.19 0.88
N VAL A 250 -19.20 -0.95 1.32
CA VAL A 250 -18.28 -0.27 2.23
C VAL A 250 -19.02 0.29 3.44
N ARG A 251 -18.49 0.03 4.63
CA ARG A 251 -18.88 0.72 5.87
C ARG A 251 -17.88 1.84 6.13
N MET A 252 -18.40 3.05 6.28
CA MET A 252 -17.64 4.23 6.66
C MET A 252 -18.12 4.74 8.00
N ASP A 253 -17.19 4.97 8.93
CA ASP A 253 -17.50 5.43 10.28
C ASP A 253 -16.42 6.41 10.77
N THR A 254 -16.83 7.56 11.31
CA THR A 254 -15.92 8.56 11.89
C THR A 254 -14.80 8.97 10.92
N ILE A 255 -15.20 9.54 9.77
CA ILE A 255 -14.27 10.06 8.76
C ILE A 255 -14.15 11.58 8.89
N SER A 256 -12.93 12.09 8.87
CA SER A 256 -12.64 13.54 8.80
C SER A 256 -11.93 13.86 7.50
N ILE A 257 -12.38 14.92 6.82
CA ILE A 257 -11.81 15.41 5.56
C ILE A 257 -11.53 16.89 5.80
N THR A 258 -10.25 17.27 5.86
CA THR A 258 -9.86 18.66 6.15
C THR A 258 -9.67 19.47 4.89
N ASP A 259 -9.07 18.88 3.86
CA ASP A 259 -8.69 19.57 2.63
C ASP A 259 -9.04 18.68 1.41
N ASN A 260 -10.18 18.96 0.77
CA ASN A 260 -10.70 18.22 -0.39
C ASN A 260 -12.00 18.81 -0.96
N SER A 261 -12.10 18.89 -2.29
CA SER A 261 -13.24 19.51 -3.00
C SER A 261 -14.52 18.65 -3.10
N TYR A 262 -14.43 17.31 -3.08
CA TYR A 262 -15.58 16.43 -3.41
C TYR A 262 -15.94 15.35 -2.37
N GLY A 263 -15.22 15.23 -1.25
CA GLY A 263 -15.61 14.33 -0.16
C GLY A 263 -15.59 12.85 -0.58
N ALA A 264 -16.71 12.13 -0.44
CA ALA A 264 -16.85 10.72 -0.87
C ALA A 264 -17.88 10.59 -2.00
N PHE A 265 -17.55 9.82 -3.05
CA PHE A 265 -18.38 9.62 -4.25
C PHE A 265 -18.66 8.14 -4.51
#